data_AF-A0A2J6RUJ3-F1
#
_entry.id   AF-A0A2J6RUJ3-F1
#
_cell.length_a   1.000
_cell.length_b   1.000
_cell.length_c   1.000
_cell.angle_alpha   90.00
_cell.angle_beta   90.00
_cell.angle_gamma   90.00
#
_symmetry.space_group_name_H-M   'P 1'
#
loop_
_entity.id
_entity.type
_entity.pdbx_description
1 polymer ?
#
loop_
_entity_poly.entity_id
_entity_poly.type
_entity_poly.pdbx_seq_one_letter_code
_entity_poly.pdbx_strand_id
1 'polypeptide(L)'
;MSQLKPADSAPTKTPNNEELADQIQKEWRFKLKRAPENLVIRCGIVPLILVLLEILLIISNNVYYFGYWSWFITKSTDVRDSIFPFLPLLDPYSLWRGWIVPSSLAIGTYIFVSLLSLRHELYHWKPELLSHYLQSAKASKLGHHIPQTWLNFAFHIYEDKHRSHITNRIQKQPHKALDSSTEFLKILRTVGFNMFISTLLLLFFWILLLLSGIESSDISQLPHSYVPPLQGAIWYLLNDLFYFYPHWIAHHSPSPTAFYYRLLPVPVAKALYTHFNRSHKLHHKSKANLGVAAWYCSPWEQLLFNIFPALIGPLFTQILASNLPPHQSEIWGTHLVTLYIWLMAASAMSVLAHTGYRSAWNDPGKHDLHHERAFDAKKAVNFGTLGVFDWIHGTKSEIPSGDARRWRGQRDRQAALWEASRTSGVALTREQMEVVRQPDHGQEWEDGRSI
;
A
#
# COMPACT_ATOMS: atom_id res chain seq x y z
N MET A 1 -60.98 -58.33 -11.90
CA MET A 1 -60.65 -57.06 -12.57
C MET A 1 -60.09 -56.10 -11.53
N SER A 2 -58.77 -56.07 -11.38
CA SER A 2 -58.05 -55.08 -10.59
C SER A 2 -57.41 -54.12 -11.59
N GLN A 3 -57.84 -52.86 -11.60
CA GLN A 3 -57.31 -51.85 -12.51
C GLN A 3 -55.90 -51.43 -12.05
N LEU A 4 -54.90 -51.76 -12.86
CA LEU A 4 -53.55 -51.20 -12.77
C LEU A 4 -53.58 -49.71 -13.11
N LYS A 5 -53.16 -48.88 -12.15
CA LYS A 5 -52.84 -47.46 -12.38
C LYS A 5 -51.56 -47.33 -13.25
N PRO A 6 -51.45 -46.30 -14.10
CA PRO A 6 -50.25 -46.07 -14.90
C PRO A 6 -49.10 -45.58 -14.01
N ALA A 7 -47.88 -45.97 -14.36
CA ALA A 7 -46.65 -45.54 -13.72
C ALA A 7 -46.40 -44.06 -14.00
N ASP A 8 -46.34 -43.26 -12.93
CA ASP A 8 -45.92 -41.86 -12.98
C ASP A 8 -44.45 -41.78 -13.44
N SER A 9 -44.23 -41.09 -14.55
CA SER A 9 -42.92 -40.65 -15.00
C SER A 9 -42.29 -39.73 -13.96
N ALA A 10 -41.12 -40.10 -13.44
CA ALA A 10 -40.37 -39.28 -12.50
C ALA A 10 -40.08 -37.88 -13.10
N PRO A 11 -40.33 -36.79 -12.36
CA PRO A 11 -40.06 -35.46 -12.86
C PRO A 11 -38.55 -35.28 -13.01
N THR A 12 -38.10 -34.93 -14.22
CA THR A 12 -36.74 -34.43 -14.47
C THR A 12 -36.55 -33.18 -13.61
N LYS A 13 -35.86 -33.33 -12.47
CA LYS A 13 -35.49 -32.21 -11.59
C LYS A 13 -34.68 -31.21 -12.40
N THR A 14 -35.27 -30.06 -12.66
CA THR A 14 -34.56 -28.87 -13.13
C THR A 14 -33.39 -28.61 -12.17
N PRO A 15 -32.15 -28.44 -12.66
CA PRO A 15 -31.00 -28.32 -11.77
C PRO A 15 -31.14 -27.09 -10.88
N ASN A 16 -31.01 -27.31 -9.57
CA ASN A 16 -31.04 -26.24 -8.59
C ASN A 16 -29.77 -25.39 -8.74
N ASN A 17 -29.93 -24.09 -8.99
CA ASN A 17 -28.81 -23.15 -9.13
C ASN A 17 -27.86 -23.17 -7.92
N GLU A 18 -28.33 -23.53 -6.72
CA GLU A 18 -27.46 -23.71 -5.54
C GLU A 18 -26.51 -24.91 -5.67
N GLU A 19 -27.04 -26.07 -6.07
CA GLU A 19 -26.24 -27.30 -6.20
C GLU A 19 -25.21 -27.14 -7.31
N LEU A 20 -25.58 -26.46 -8.41
CA LEU A 20 -24.68 -26.16 -9.51
C LEU A 20 -23.61 -25.12 -9.11
N ALA A 21 -23.97 -24.09 -8.34
CA ALA A 21 -23.01 -23.11 -7.82
C ALA A 21 -21.98 -23.76 -6.87
N ASP A 22 -22.39 -24.70 -6.02
CA ASP A 22 -21.48 -25.48 -5.15
C ASP A 22 -20.49 -26.34 -5.93
N GLN A 23 -20.92 -26.89 -7.07
CA GLN A 23 -20.06 -27.67 -7.96
C GLN A 23 -19.07 -26.76 -8.67
N ILE A 24 -19.54 -25.64 -9.25
CA ILE A 24 -18.72 -24.64 -9.95
C ILE A 24 -17.60 -24.10 -9.06
N GLN A 25 -17.89 -23.79 -7.78
CA GLN A 25 -16.86 -23.31 -6.84
C GLN A 25 -15.72 -24.29 -6.59
N LYS A 26 -15.98 -25.59 -6.73
CA LYS A 26 -14.97 -26.65 -6.52
C LYS A 26 -14.11 -26.88 -7.75
N GLU A 27 -14.56 -26.46 -8.93
CA GLU A 27 -13.86 -26.65 -10.20
C GLU A 27 -12.52 -25.90 -10.27
N TRP A 28 -11.51 -26.59 -10.80
CA TRP A 28 -10.20 -26.00 -11.04
C TRP A 28 -10.25 -24.83 -12.04
N ARG A 29 -11.10 -24.91 -13.06
CA ARG A 29 -11.26 -23.86 -14.08
C ARG A 29 -11.82 -22.57 -13.49
N PHE A 30 -12.80 -22.66 -12.59
CA PHE A 30 -13.34 -21.53 -11.84
C PHE A 30 -12.27 -20.88 -10.95
N LYS A 31 -11.49 -21.69 -10.23
CA LYS A 31 -10.38 -21.23 -9.38
C LYS A 31 -9.26 -20.55 -10.18
N LEU A 32 -8.89 -21.09 -11.34
CA LEU A 32 -7.91 -20.49 -12.26
C LEU A 32 -8.40 -19.16 -12.84
N LYS A 33 -9.66 -19.07 -13.24
CA LYS A 33 -10.29 -17.82 -13.74
C LYS A 33 -10.29 -16.71 -12.68
N ARG A 34 -10.37 -17.07 -11.40
CA ARG A 34 -10.32 -16.15 -10.25
C ARG A 34 -8.91 -15.92 -9.69
N ALA A 35 -7.91 -16.70 -10.13
CA ALA A 35 -6.54 -16.62 -9.63
C ALA A 35 -5.87 -15.25 -9.80
N PRO A 36 -6.03 -14.51 -10.93
CA PRO A 36 -5.46 -13.18 -11.08
C PRO A 36 -5.99 -12.19 -10.03
N GLU A 37 -7.30 -12.20 -9.78
CA GLU A 37 -7.94 -11.32 -8.79
C GLU A 37 -7.50 -11.69 -7.36
N ASN A 38 -7.37 -12.99 -7.08
CA ASN A 38 -6.88 -13.48 -5.79
C ASN A 38 -5.38 -13.24 -5.57
N LEU A 39 -4.55 -13.28 -6.63
CA LEU A 39 -3.12 -12.99 -6.57
C LEU A 39 -2.89 -11.48 -6.36
N VAL A 40 -3.64 -10.64 -7.09
CA VAL A 40 -3.56 -9.17 -6.97
C VAL A 40 -3.98 -8.69 -5.59
N ILE A 41 -5.05 -9.26 -5.02
CA ILE A 41 -5.50 -8.96 -3.64
C ILE A 41 -4.49 -9.48 -2.60
N ARG A 42 -3.82 -10.61 -2.85
CA ARG A 42 -2.84 -11.21 -1.92
C ARG A 42 -1.47 -10.54 -1.96
N CYS A 43 -1.04 -10.07 -3.12
CA CYS A 43 0.28 -9.51 -3.33
C CYS A 43 0.33 -8.01 -3.03
N GLY A 44 -0.75 -7.25 -3.22
CA GLY A 44 -0.73 -5.79 -2.98
C GLY A 44 0.04 -5.00 -4.05
N ILE A 45 -0.05 -3.66 -4.01
CA ILE A 45 0.46 -2.78 -5.07
C ILE A 45 1.97 -2.81 -5.22
N VAL A 46 2.74 -2.97 -4.14
CA VAL A 46 4.20 -2.95 -4.26
C VAL A 46 4.73 -4.21 -4.89
N PRO A 47 4.34 -5.43 -4.48
CA PRO A 47 4.70 -6.61 -5.24
C PRO A 47 4.24 -6.55 -6.69
N LEU A 48 3.10 -5.90 -7.00
CA LEU A 48 2.68 -5.69 -8.38
C LEU A 48 3.56 -4.68 -9.14
N ILE A 49 3.92 -3.54 -8.52
CA ILE A 49 4.81 -2.53 -9.09
C ILE A 49 6.22 -3.10 -9.26
N LEU A 50 6.72 -3.82 -8.26
CA LEU A 50 8.00 -4.54 -8.31
C LEU A 50 7.97 -5.61 -9.40
N VAL A 51 6.88 -6.37 -9.55
CA VAL A 51 6.74 -7.35 -10.65
C VAL A 51 6.65 -6.67 -12.01
N LEU A 52 5.90 -5.56 -12.14
CA LEU A 52 5.82 -4.80 -13.39
C LEU A 52 7.18 -4.19 -13.76
N LEU A 53 7.91 -3.68 -12.77
CA LEU A 53 9.28 -3.21 -12.94
C LEU A 53 10.23 -4.35 -13.24
N GLU A 54 10.03 -5.53 -12.68
CA GLU A 54 10.81 -6.70 -13.01
C GLU A 54 10.57 -7.13 -14.45
N ILE A 55 9.32 -7.10 -14.90
CA ILE A 55 8.97 -7.34 -16.30
C ILE A 55 9.63 -6.28 -17.19
N LEU A 56 9.61 -5.00 -16.82
CA LEU A 56 10.28 -3.93 -17.55
C LEU A 56 11.80 -4.10 -17.57
N LEU A 57 12.42 -4.52 -16.46
CA LEU A 57 13.86 -4.80 -16.38
C LEU A 57 14.23 -6.04 -17.19
N ILE A 58 13.45 -7.12 -17.11
CA ILE A 58 13.61 -8.32 -17.94
C ILE A 58 13.54 -7.95 -19.42
N ILE A 59 12.52 -7.21 -19.84
CA ILE A 59 12.35 -6.79 -21.23
C ILE A 59 13.50 -5.87 -21.66
N SER A 60 13.87 -4.90 -20.82
CA SER A 60 14.96 -3.94 -21.10
C SER A 60 16.33 -4.60 -21.18
N ASN A 61 16.57 -5.66 -20.40
CA ASN A 61 17.85 -6.38 -20.35
C ASN A 61 17.99 -7.48 -21.40
N ASN A 62 16.88 -8.12 -21.79
CA ASN A 62 16.94 -9.36 -22.57
C ASN A 62 16.28 -9.26 -23.96
N VAL A 63 15.40 -8.29 -24.19
CA VAL A 63 14.57 -8.25 -25.42
C VAL A 63 14.82 -7.00 -26.25
N TYR A 64 14.73 -5.80 -25.66
CA TYR A 64 14.96 -4.54 -26.36
C TYR A 64 15.49 -3.48 -25.39
N TYR A 65 16.62 -2.86 -25.72
CA TYR A 65 17.09 -1.68 -25.00
C TYR A 65 16.13 -0.51 -25.28
N PHE A 66 15.14 -0.31 -24.41
CA PHE A 66 14.14 0.74 -24.58
C PHE A 66 14.69 2.16 -24.43
N GLY A 67 15.99 2.32 -24.15
CA GLY A 67 16.65 3.61 -24.00
C GLY A 67 16.15 4.47 -22.84
N TYR A 68 15.05 4.08 -22.15
CA TYR A 68 14.42 4.86 -21.10
C TYR A 68 15.40 5.22 -19.99
N TRP A 69 16.18 4.25 -19.51
CA TRP A 69 17.17 4.49 -18.46
C TRP A 69 18.26 5.43 -18.94
N SER A 70 18.83 5.21 -20.12
CA SER A 70 19.82 6.14 -20.70
C SER A 70 19.24 7.55 -20.89
N TRP A 71 18.02 7.68 -21.42
CA TRP A 71 17.34 8.96 -21.56
C TRP A 71 17.12 9.64 -20.21
N PHE A 72 16.64 8.90 -19.20
CA PHE A 72 16.44 9.41 -17.85
C PHE A 72 17.76 9.88 -17.25
N ILE A 73 18.85 9.13 -17.44
CA ILE A 73 20.18 9.52 -16.97
C ILE A 73 20.63 10.79 -17.67
N THR A 74 20.60 10.83 -19.00
CA THR A 74 21.02 11.99 -19.78
C THR A 74 20.23 13.22 -19.36
N LYS A 75 18.91 13.13 -19.25
CA LYS A 75 18.07 14.26 -18.83
C LYS A 75 18.26 14.65 -17.37
N SER A 76 18.45 13.69 -16.48
CA SER A 76 18.77 13.99 -15.09
C SER A 76 20.12 14.71 -14.98
N THR A 77 21.12 14.31 -15.76
CA THR A 77 22.44 14.94 -15.84
C THR A 77 22.38 16.34 -16.45
N ASP A 78 21.66 16.53 -17.54
CA ASP A 78 21.42 17.85 -18.16
C ASP A 78 20.84 18.83 -17.12
N VAL A 79 19.86 18.38 -16.33
CA VAL A 79 19.24 19.17 -15.26
C VAL A 79 20.25 19.49 -14.16
N ARG A 80 21.04 18.51 -13.69
CA ARG A 80 22.11 18.74 -12.71
C ARG A 80 23.05 19.84 -13.17
N ASP A 81 23.58 19.73 -14.39
CA ASP A 81 24.59 20.64 -14.93
C ASP A 81 24.06 22.06 -15.10
N SER A 82 22.74 22.20 -15.31
CA SER A 82 22.07 23.50 -15.33
C SER A 82 21.89 24.15 -13.95
N ILE A 83 21.78 23.36 -12.87
CA ILE A 83 21.50 23.85 -11.51
C ILE A 83 22.80 24.02 -10.71
N PHE A 84 23.77 23.11 -10.88
CA PHE A 84 24.96 23.00 -10.05
C PHE A 84 26.25 22.97 -10.88
N PRO A 85 26.61 24.08 -11.54
CA PRO A 85 27.80 24.11 -12.40
C PRO A 85 29.12 23.94 -11.62
N PHE A 86 29.14 24.22 -10.31
CA PHE A 86 30.34 24.18 -9.47
C PHE A 86 30.01 23.79 -8.02
N LEU A 87 30.05 22.50 -7.69
CA LEU A 87 30.01 22.00 -6.31
C LEU A 87 31.30 21.21 -6.04
N PRO A 88 32.28 21.75 -5.30
CA PRO A 88 33.49 21.03 -4.97
C PRO A 88 33.40 20.52 -3.52
N LEU A 89 33.23 19.21 -3.31
CA LEU A 89 33.65 18.50 -2.07
C LEU A 89 33.38 16.97 -2.09
N LEU A 90 32.54 16.48 -2.99
CA LEU A 90 32.32 15.07 -3.31
C LEU A 90 32.09 14.98 -4.83
N ASP A 91 32.28 13.82 -5.48
CA ASP A 91 31.89 13.67 -6.89
C ASP A 91 30.42 14.13 -7.04
N PRO A 92 30.16 15.29 -7.68
CA PRO A 92 28.84 15.88 -7.70
C PRO A 92 27.83 14.95 -8.37
N TYR A 93 28.34 14.06 -9.24
CA TYR A 93 27.55 13.07 -9.91
C TYR A 93 27.05 11.97 -8.98
N SER A 94 27.92 11.42 -8.15
CA SER A 94 27.58 10.41 -7.14
C SER A 94 26.55 10.94 -6.15
N LEU A 95 26.68 12.18 -5.67
CA LEU A 95 25.68 12.81 -4.80
C LEU A 95 24.36 13.09 -5.53
N TRP A 96 24.42 13.59 -6.76
CA TRP A 96 23.20 13.83 -7.53
C TRP A 96 22.38 12.55 -7.70
N ARG A 97 23.05 11.47 -8.12
CA ARG A 97 22.43 10.17 -8.37
C ARG A 97 21.96 9.50 -7.10
N GLY A 98 22.82 9.34 -6.09
CA GLY A 98 22.45 8.54 -4.92
C GLY A 98 21.73 9.29 -3.81
N TRP A 99 21.65 10.62 -3.87
CA TRP A 99 20.93 11.42 -2.88
C TRP A 99 19.81 12.27 -3.48
N ILE A 100 20.11 13.19 -4.41
CA ILE A 100 19.13 14.18 -4.88
C ILE A 100 18.01 13.53 -5.69
N VAL A 101 18.36 12.71 -6.68
CA VAL A 101 17.39 12.01 -7.53
C VAL A 101 16.45 11.11 -6.72
N PRO A 102 16.92 10.16 -5.88
CA PRO A 102 16.03 9.29 -5.12
C PRO A 102 15.20 10.05 -4.09
N SER A 103 15.74 11.09 -3.44
CA SER A 103 14.95 11.95 -2.55
C SER A 103 13.80 12.61 -3.29
N SER A 104 14.08 13.16 -4.48
CA SER A 104 13.09 13.84 -5.32
C SER A 104 12.01 12.87 -5.82
N LEU A 105 12.40 11.67 -6.24
CA LEU A 105 11.48 10.62 -6.67
C LEU A 105 10.59 10.14 -5.51
N ALA A 106 11.16 9.90 -4.33
CA ALA A 106 10.43 9.47 -3.15
C ALA A 106 9.42 10.53 -2.67
N ILE A 107 9.88 11.78 -2.51
CA ILE A 107 9.04 12.91 -2.10
C ILE A 107 7.98 13.22 -3.16
N GLY A 108 8.37 13.25 -4.43
CA GLY A 108 7.44 13.45 -5.55
C GLY A 108 6.35 12.39 -5.57
N THR A 109 6.72 11.13 -5.34
CA THR A 109 5.77 10.00 -5.21
C THR A 109 4.84 10.19 -4.01
N TYR A 110 5.38 10.52 -2.83
CA TYR A 110 4.57 10.78 -1.64
C TYR A 110 3.54 11.89 -1.90
N ILE A 111 3.98 13.04 -2.44
CA ILE A 111 3.11 14.19 -2.74
C ILE A 111 2.06 13.79 -3.78
N PHE A 112 2.47 13.15 -4.87
CA PHE A 112 1.56 12.75 -5.94
C PHE A 112 0.49 11.79 -5.45
N VAL A 113 0.87 10.72 -4.73
CA VAL A 113 -0.08 9.75 -4.18
C VAL A 113 -0.97 10.42 -3.12
N SER A 114 -0.42 11.31 -2.30
CA SER A 114 -1.20 12.10 -1.33
C SER A 114 -2.23 12.99 -2.01
N LEU A 115 -1.88 13.68 -3.09
CA LEU A 115 -2.82 14.53 -3.82
C LEU A 115 -3.92 13.71 -4.52
N LEU A 116 -3.56 12.55 -5.07
CA LEU A 116 -4.51 11.63 -5.66
C LEU A 116 -5.51 11.10 -4.62
N SER A 117 -5.06 10.73 -3.42
CA SER A 117 -5.95 10.26 -2.35
C SER A 117 -6.75 11.41 -1.72
N LEU A 118 -6.09 12.54 -1.44
CA LEU A 118 -6.67 13.72 -0.80
C LEU A 118 -7.84 14.28 -1.62
N ARG A 119 -7.78 14.22 -2.95
CA ARG A 119 -8.88 14.63 -3.81
C ARG A 119 -10.18 13.91 -3.45
N HIS A 120 -10.13 12.60 -3.22
CA HIS A 120 -11.31 11.83 -2.82
C HIS A 120 -11.70 12.08 -1.37
N GLU A 121 -10.72 12.28 -0.48
CA GLU A 121 -10.94 12.65 0.94
C GLU A 121 -11.66 14.01 1.06
N LEU A 122 -11.33 14.99 0.22
CA LEU A 122 -11.94 16.32 0.19
C LEU A 122 -13.36 16.34 -0.40
N TYR A 123 -13.66 15.47 -1.37
CA TYR A 123 -15.03 15.41 -1.92
C TYR A 123 -16.03 14.73 -0.99
N HIS A 124 -15.56 13.86 -0.08
CA HIS A 124 -16.37 13.42 1.05
C HIS A 124 -16.71 14.58 2.00
N TRP A 125 -15.80 15.54 2.16
CA TRP A 125 -15.99 16.70 3.01
C TRP A 125 -16.95 17.74 2.41
N LYS A 126 -16.94 17.92 1.08
CA LYS A 126 -17.87 18.81 0.36
C LYS A 126 -18.31 18.18 -0.96
N PRO A 127 -19.37 17.36 -0.97
CA PRO A 127 -19.85 16.72 -2.20
C PRO A 127 -20.27 17.75 -3.26
N GLU A 128 -20.65 18.97 -2.85
CA GLU A 128 -21.00 20.04 -3.77
C GLU A 128 -19.80 20.55 -4.59
N LEU A 129 -18.56 20.31 -4.13
CA LEU A 129 -17.36 20.70 -4.88
C LEU A 129 -17.29 19.98 -6.23
N LEU A 130 -17.74 18.73 -6.33
CA LEU A 130 -17.68 18.00 -7.59
C LEU A 130 -18.58 18.65 -8.64
N SER A 131 -19.80 18.99 -8.25
CA SER A 131 -20.74 19.76 -9.07
C SER A 131 -20.20 21.14 -9.43
N HIS A 132 -19.56 21.82 -8.47
CA HIS A 132 -18.92 23.12 -8.69
C HIS A 132 -17.75 23.04 -9.67
N TYR A 133 -16.92 21.99 -9.62
CA TYR A 133 -15.83 21.78 -10.59
C TYR A 133 -16.36 21.47 -11.98
N LEU A 134 -17.45 20.69 -12.11
CA LEU A 134 -18.10 20.48 -13.40
C LEU A 134 -18.59 21.81 -13.97
N GLN A 135 -19.28 22.62 -13.17
CA GLN A 135 -19.76 23.94 -13.60
C GLN A 135 -18.60 24.87 -13.97
N SER A 136 -17.54 24.92 -13.16
CA SER A 136 -16.34 25.71 -13.44
C SER A 136 -15.62 25.24 -14.70
N ALA A 137 -15.51 23.92 -14.93
CA ALA A 137 -14.92 23.35 -16.13
C ALA A 137 -15.73 23.76 -17.37
N LYS A 138 -17.06 23.66 -17.32
CA LYS A 138 -17.97 24.11 -18.39
C LYS A 138 -17.83 25.60 -18.69
N ALA A 139 -17.71 26.42 -17.64
CA ALA A 139 -17.57 27.87 -17.75
C ALA A 139 -16.16 28.33 -18.16
N SER A 140 -15.16 27.46 -18.11
CA SER A 140 -13.78 27.80 -18.49
C SER A 140 -13.61 27.98 -20.01
N LYS A 141 -12.63 28.78 -20.45
CA LYS A 141 -12.32 28.96 -21.89
C LYS A 141 -12.08 27.62 -22.59
N LEU A 142 -11.37 26.70 -21.95
CA LEU A 142 -11.10 25.36 -22.50
C LEU A 142 -12.39 24.53 -22.59
N GLY A 143 -13.25 24.59 -21.58
CA GLY A 143 -14.52 23.85 -21.56
C GLY A 143 -15.53 24.28 -22.63
N HIS A 144 -15.48 25.53 -23.10
CA HIS A 144 -16.29 25.98 -24.23
C HIS A 144 -15.92 25.29 -25.55
N HIS A 145 -14.66 24.84 -25.69
CA HIS A 145 -14.18 24.14 -26.87
C HIS A 145 -14.39 22.63 -26.82
N ILE A 146 -14.77 22.08 -25.65
CA ILE A 146 -15.03 20.66 -25.48
C ILE A 146 -16.54 20.41 -25.60
N PRO A 147 -17.00 19.42 -26.41
CA PRO A 147 -18.40 19.06 -26.45
C PRO A 147 -18.96 18.78 -25.06
N GLN A 148 -20.08 19.42 -24.70
CA GLN A 148 -20.66 19.34 -23.36
C GLN A 148 -21.05 17.91 -22.97
N THR A 149 -21.44 17.08 -23.96
CA THR A 149 -21.71 15.65 -23.78
C THR A 149 -20.46 14.88 -23.33
N TRP A 150 -19.27 15.23 -23.83
CA TRP A 150 -18.00 14.61 -23.44
C TRP A 150 -17.58 15.04 -22.03
N LEU A 151 -17.73 16.32 -21.69
CA LEU A 151 -17.49 16.81 -20.33
C LEU A 151 -18.42 16.13 -19.33
N ASN A 152 -19.71 16.03 -19.64
CA ASN A 152 -20.68 15.32 -18.81
C ASN A 152 -20.34 13.84 -18.66
N PHE A 153 -19.98 13.16 -19.75
CA PHE A 153 -19.60 11.74 -19.72
C PHE A 153 -18.33 11.50 -18.88
N ALA A 154 -17.29 12.32 -19.08
CA ALA A 154 -16.05 12.23 -18.30
C ALA A 154 -16.29 12.49 -16.81
N PHE A 155 -17.13 13.49 -16.48
CA PHE A 155 -17.52 13.76 -15.10
C PHE A 155 -18.41 12.67 -14.51
N HIS A 156 -19.29 12.05 -15.29
CA HIS A 156 -20.10 10.92 -14.83
C HIS A 156 -19.24 9.70 -14.51
N ILE A 157 -18.30 9.33 -15.38
CA ILE A 157 -17.29 8.30 -15.09
C ILE A 157 -16.52 8.65 -13.82
N TYR A 158 -16.12 9.92 -13.68
CA TYR A 158 -15.39 10.37 -12.52
C TYR A 158 -16.23 10.28 -11.24
N GLU A 159 -17.49 10.70 -11.29
CA GLU A 159 -18.45 10.64 -10.19
C GLU A 159 -18.73 9.19 -9.78
N ASP A 160 -18.94 8.28 -10.74
CA ASP A 160 -19.15 6.86 -10.48
C ASP A 160 -17.92 6.22 -9.84
N LYS A 161 -16.72 6.49 -10.37
CA LYS A 161 -15.47 6.04 -9.75
C LYS A 161 -15.29 6.63 -8.35
N HIS A 162 -15.66 7.89 -8.16
CA HIS A 162 -15.57 8.57 -6.88
C HIS A 162 -16.55 7.98 -5.85
N ARG A 163 -17.81 7.74 -6.23
CA ARG A 163 -18.80 7.03 -5.39
C ARG A 163 -18.28 5.66 -5.01
N SER A 164 -17.81 4.89 -6.00
CA SER A 164 -17.18 3.58 -5.77
C SER A 164 -16.01 3.68 -4.79
N HIS A 165 -15.19 4.73 -4.86
CA HIS A 165 -14.06 4.93 -3.96
C HIS A 165 -14.53 5.25 -2.52
N ILE A 166 -15.52 6.14 -2.36
CA ILE A 166 -16.14 6.45 -1.06
C ILE A 166 -16.77 5.21 -0.42
N THR A 167 -17.51 4.40 -1.19
CA THR A 167 -18.18 3.20 -0.68
C THR A 167 -17.19 2.15 -0.14
N ASN A 168 -15.98 2.09 -0.69
CA ASN A 168 -14.93 1.16 -0.27
C ASN A 168 -14.04 1.69 0.89
N ARG A 169 -14.43 2.78 1.55
CA ARG A 169 -13.71 3.34 2.70
C ARG A 169 -13.99 2.53 3.97
N ILE A 170 -12.94 2.22 4.72
CA ILE A 170 -13.03 1.46 5.99
C ILE A 170 -13.47 2.40 7.12
N GLN A 171 -12.80 3.54 7.28
CA GLN A 171 -13.09 4.50 8.36
C GLN A 171 -14.14 5.53 7.94
N LYS A 172 -15.36 5.43 8.50
CA LYS A 172 -16.49 6.32 8.15
C LYS A 172 -16.40 7.74 8.74
N GLN A 173 -15.75 7.90 9.89
CA GLN A 173 -15.73 9.19 10.57
C GLN A 173 -14.84 10.21 9.82
N PRO A 174 -15.30 11.47 9.65
CA PRO A 174 -14.46 12.51 9.07
C PRO A 174 -13.27 12.83 9.99
N HIS A 175 -12.13 13.17 9.38
CA HIS A 175 -10.93 13.54 10.11
C HIS A 175 -11.05 14.99 10.59
N LYS A 176 -10.84 15.27 11.90
CA LYS A 176 -11.02 16.61 12.49
C LYS A 176 -10.25 17.73 11.78
N ALA A 177 -9.07 17.43 11.25
CA ALA A 177 -8.26 18.41 10.52
C ALA A 177 -8.90 18.86 9.19
N LEU A 178 -9.86 18.12 8.65
CA LEU A 178 -10.59 18.54 7.45
C LEU A 178 -11.55 19.71 7.74
N ASP A 179 -11.98 19.87 9.00
CA ASP A 179 -12.88 20.95 9.41
C ASP A 179 -12.15 22.22 9.90
N SER A 180 -10.81 22.19 9.95
CA SER A 180 -9.99 23.32 10.43
C SER A 180 -8.74 23.49 9.58
N SER A 181 -8.68 24.60 8.83
CA SER A 181 -7.51 24.97 8.02
C SER A 181 -6.23 25.10 8.87
N THR A 182 -6.35 25.57 10.11
CA THR A 182 -5.23 25.68 11.04
C THR A 182 -4.63 24.32 11.39
N GLU A 183 -5.47 23.32 11.71
CA GLU A 183 -5.00 21.96 12.02
C GLU A 183 -4.48 21.27 10.76
N PHE A 184 -5.10 21.47 9.59
CA PHE A 184 -4.60 20.93 8.33
C PHE A 184 -3.22 21.50 7.97
N LEU A 185 -3.04 22.82 8.07
CA LEU A 185 -1.74 23.47 7.81
C LEU A 185 -0.66 23.00 8.79
N LYS A 186 -1.02 22.73 10.03
CA LYS A 186 -0.10 22.14 11.01
C LYS A 186 0.36 20.74 10.57
N ILE A 187 -0.54 19.90 10.08
CA ILE A 187 -0.18 18.59 9.50
C ILE A 187 0.80 18.79 8.34
N LEU A 188 0.48 19.66 7.38
CA LEU A 188 1.33 19.90 6.21
C LEU A 188 2.73 20.41 6.60
N ARG A 189 2.82 21.32 7.58
CA ARG A 189 4.11 21.83 8.08
C ARG A 189 4.96 20.72 8.71
N THR A 190 4.34 19.88 9.55
CA THR A 190 5.05 18.75 10.17
C THR A 190 5.49 17.72 9.14
N VAL A 191 4.62 17.37 8.18
CA VAL A 191 4.95 16.46 7.08
C VAL A 191 6.09 17.03 6.23
N GLY A 192 6.04 18.32 5.86
CA GLY A 192 7.10 18.98 5.11
C GLY A 192 8.44 19.01 5.84
N PHE A 193 8.44 19.22 7.16
CA PHE A 193 9.64 19.12 7.98
C PHE A 193 10.20 17.68 8.03
N ASN A 194 9.33 16.68 8.14
CA ASN A 194 9.72 15.27 8.10
C ASN A 194 10.24 14.83 6.73
N MET A 195 9.70 15.39 5.63
CA MET A 195 10.27 15.20 4.28
C MET A 195 11.70 15.75 4.21
N PHE A 196 11.96 16.95 4.75
CA PHE A 196 13.30 17.51 4.81
C PHE A 196 14.27 16.64 5.61
N ILE A 197 13.87 16.14 6.79
CA ILE A 197 14.66 15.20 7.58
C ILE A 197 14.96 13.93 6.78
N SER A 198 13.98 13.41 6.05
CA SER A 198 14.13 12.20 5.23
C SER A 198 15.20 12.39 4.15
N THR A 199 15.25 13.56 3.51
CA THR A 199 16.29 13.92 2.56
C THR A 199 17.68 13.92 3.20
N LEU A 200 17.85 14.51 4.39
CA LEU A 200 19.14 14.54 5.08
C LEU A 200 19.60 13.14 5.50
N LEU A 201 18.67 12.30 5.95
CA LEU A 201 19.00 10.94 6.36
C LEU A 201 19.35 10.05 5.15
N LEU A 202 18.71 10.27 4.01
CA LEU A 202 19.10 9.59 2.78
C LEU A 202 20.53 9.97 2.35
N LEU A 203 20.94 11.23 2.52
CA LEU A 203 22.34 11.63 2.30
C LEU A 203 23.29 10.85 3.20
N PHE A 204 22.99 10.77 4.49
CA PHE A 204 23.81 10.02 5.44
C PHE A 204 23.94 8.54 5.03
N PHE A 205 22.83 7.88 4.69
CA PHE A 205 22.85 6.49 4.22
C PHE A 205 23.56 6.34 2.87
N TRP A 206 23.44 7.31 1.98
CA TRP A 206 24.17 7.32 0.72
C TRP A 206 25.68 7.36 0.94
N ILE A 207 26.15 8.19 1.88
CA ILE A 207 27.57 8.21 2.28
C ILE A 207 28.00 6.83 2.80
N LEU A 208 27.18 6.17 3.61
CA LEU A 208 27.49 4.80 4.07
C LEU A 208 27.55 3.80 2.91
N LEU A 209 26.65 3.91 1.93
CA LEU A 209 26.66 3.06 0.74
C LEU A 209 27.96 3.27 -0.08
N LEU A 210 28.38 4.53 -0.27
CA LEU A 210 29.66 4.86 -0.89
C LEU A 210 30.85 4.24 -0.14
N LEU A 211 30.86 4.38 1.20
CA LEU A 211 31.91 3.78 2.05
C LEU A 211 31.91 2.25 1.99
N SER A 212 30.76 1.63 1.68
CA SER A 212 30.64 0.17 1.47
C SER A 212 30.91 -0.27 0.03
N GLY A 213 31.37 0.62 -0.86
CA GLY A 213 31.77 0.29 -2.22
C GLY A 213 30.60 0.05 -3.18
N ILE A 214 29.48 0.79 -3.04
CA ILE A 214 28.41 0.77 -4.04
C ILE A 214 28.92 1.32 -5.39
N GLU A 215 28.52 0.67 -6.48
CA GLU A 215 28.82 1.19 -7.81
C GLU A 215 27.94 2.40 -8.12
N SER A 216 28.58 3.54 -8.35
CA SER A 216 27.91 4.85 -8.51
C SER A 216 28.22 5.52 -9.85
N SER A 217 29.18 4.97 -10.62
CA SER A 217 29.67 5.59 -11.85
C SER A 217 28.86 5.18 -13.08
N ASP A 218 28.40 3.92 -13.15
CA ASP A 218 27.60 3.42 -14.28
C ASP A 218 26.22 2.89 -13.84
N ILE A 219 25.22 3.78 -13.83
CA ILE A 219 23.82 3.41 -13.56
C ILE A 219 23.08 2.89 -14.79
N SER A 220 23.74 2.84 -15.96
CA SER A 220 23.17 2.23 -17.16
C SER A 220 23.32 0.70 -17.14
N GLN A 221 24.26 0.19 -16.34
CA GLN A 221 24.36 -1.21 -16.01
C GLN A 221 23.20 -1.62 -15.11
N LEU A 222 22.20 -2.26 -15.71
CA LEU A 222 21.04 -2.76 -15.01
C LEU A 222 21.38 -4.06 -14.28
N PRO A 223 20.77 -4.32 -13.11
CA PRO A 223 20.92 -5.60 -12.43
C PRO A 223 20.43 -6.76 -13.29
N HIS A 224 21.00 -7.96 -13.09
CA HIS A 224 20.37 -9.17 -13.61
C HIS A 224 18.93 -9.30 -13.08
N SER A 225 18.03 -9.82 -13.89
CA SER A 225 16.58 -9.86 -13.61
C SER A 225 16.14 -10.77 -12.45
N TYR A 226 17.06 -11.45 -11.78
CA TYR A 226 16.75 -12.19 -10.55
C TYR A 226 17.16 -11.41 -9.30
N VAL A 227 17.94 -10.34 -9.45
CA VAL A 227 18.54 -9.57 -8.36
C VAL A 227 17.49 -8.67 -7.69
N PRO A 228 16.72 -7.82 -8.41
CA PRO A 228 15.76 -6.95 -7.75
C PRO A 228 14.67 -7.69 -6.96
N PRO A 229 14.13 -8.85 -7.38
CA PRO A 229 13.17 -9.61 -6.58
C PRO A 229 13.80 -10.16 -5.30
N LEU A 230 15.05 -10.65 -5.35
CA LEU A 230 15.73 -11.13 -4.15
C LEU A 230 16.07 -9.97 -3.20
N GLN A 231 16.62 -8.88 -3.74
CA GLN A 231 16.88 -7.65 -2.98
C GLN A 231 15.61 -7.13 -2.35
N GLY A 232 14.53 -7.01 -3.12
CA GLY A 232 13.22 -6.59 -2.65
C GLY A 232 12.70 -7.47 -1.53
N ALA A 233 12.83 -8.80 -1.61
CA ALA A 233 12.43 -9.71 -0.54
C ALA A 233 13.23 -9.49 0.75
N ILE A 234 14.56 -9.36 0.64
CA ILE A 234 15.45 -9.09 1.79
C ILE A 234 15.14 -7.72 2.40
N TRP A 235 15.00 -6.68 1.56
CA TRP A 235 14.73 -5.31 1.99
C TRP A 235 13.36 -5.22 2.66
N TYR A 236 12.33 -5.90 2.13
CA TYR A 236 11.04 -6.00 2.79
C TYR A 236 11.10 -6.68 4.15
N LEU A 237 11.84 -7.78 4.27
CA LEU A 237 11.98 -8.49 5.53
C LEU A 237 12.70 -7.63 6.58
N LEU A 238 13.78 -6.95 6.19
CA LEU A 238 14.50 -6.04 7.07
C LEU A 238 13.67 -4.80 7.41
N ASN A 239 12.92 -4.26 6.47
CA ASN A 239 11.97 -3.19 6.72
C ASN A 239 10.90 -3.63 7.73
N ASP A 240 10.29 -4.81 7.56
CA ASP A 240 9.31 -5.34 8.52
C ASP A 240 9.94 -5.56 9.90
N LEU A 241 11.16 -6.10 9.97
CA LEU A 241 11.92 -6.32 11.20
C LEU A 241 12.14 -5.02 11.98
N PHE A 242 12.73 -4.02 11.32
CA PHE A 242 13.13 -2.77 11.96
C PHE A 242 11.99 -1.79 12.14
N TYR A 243 10.88 -1.96 11.42
CA TYR A 243 9.63 -1.25 11.66
C TYR A 243 8.87 -1.86 12.85
N PHE A 244 8.75 -3.18 12.90
CA PHE A 244 7.92 -3.90 13.89
C PHE A 244 8.34 -3.63 15.34
N TYR A 245 9.62 -3.76 15.69
CA TYR A 245 10.01 -3.72 17.11
C TYR A 245 9.89 -2.34 17.76
N PRO A 246 10.38 -1.23 17.15
CA PRO A 246 10.16 0.11 17.70
C PRO A 246 8.67 0.43 17.83
N HIS A 247 7.88 0.00 16.84
CA HIS A 247 6.44 0.18 16.81
C HIS A 247 5.72 -0.63 17.91
N TRP A 248 6.08 -1.90 18.07
CA TRP A 248 5.56 -2.75 19.15
C TRP A 248 5.90 -2.18 20.53
N ILE A 249 7.14 -1.73 20.74
CA ILE A 249 7.57 -1.03 21.96
C ILE A 249 6.76 0.24 22.19
N ALA A 250 6.38 0.98 21.13
CA ALA A 250 5.58 2.20 21.29
C ALA A 250 4.18 1.93 21.89
N HIS A 251 3.62 0.73 21.73
CA HIS A 251 2.27 0.38 22.20
C HIS A 251 2.21 -0.56 23.39
N HIS A 252 3.25 -1.37 23.59
CA HIS A 252 3.26 -2.36 24.65
C HIS A 252 4.07 -1.87 25.83
N SER A 253 3.41 -1.63 26.97
CA SER A 253 4.08 -1.28 28.22
C SER A 253 5.12 -2.32 28.63
N PRO A 254 6.26 -1.90 29.22
CA PRO A 254 7.28 -2.81 29.73
C PRO A 254 6.70 -3.80 30.74
N SER A 255 6.76 -5.09 30.41
CA SER A 255 6.28 -6.20 31.24
C SER A 255 7.34 -7.32 31.23
N PRO A 256 7.53 -8.08 32.33
CA PRO A 256 8.39 -9.27 32.36
C PRO A 256 8.06 -10.32 31.28
N THR A 257 6.85 -10.27 30.73
CA THR A 257 6.39 -11.16 29.65
C THR A 257 6.68 -10.64 28.25
N ALA A 258 7.02 -9.36 28.08
CA ALA A 258 7.29 -8.77 26.77
C ALA A 258 8.68 -9.20 26.26
N PHE A 259 8.75 -9.63 25.00
CA PHE A 259 9.98 -10.16 24.40
C PHE A 259 11.16 -9.17 24.49
N TYR A 260 10.94 -7.90 24.14
CA TYR A 260 12.00 -6.88 24.18
C TYR A 260 12.49 -6.58 25.61
N TYR A 261 11.64 -6.78 26.63
CA TYR A 261 12.00 -6.59 28.04
C TYR A 261 12.90 -7.72 28.56
N ARG A 262 12.90 -8.88 27.90
CA ARG A 262 13.82 -9.99 28.20
C ARG A 262 15.19 -9.81 27.55
N LEU A 263 15.27 -9.06 26.45
CA LEU A 263 16.50 -8.84 25.70
C LEU A 263 17.27 -7.60 26.15
N LEU A 264 16.58 -6.56 26.60
CA LEU A 264 17.18 -5.27 26.95
C LEU A 264 17.25 -5.09 28.48
N PRO A 265 18.27 -4.37 28.99
CA PRO A 265 18.26 -3.94 30.38
C PRO A 265 17.00 -3.14 30.70
N VAL A 266 16.38 -3.41 31.85
CA VAL A 266 15.16 -2.75 32.34
C VAL A 266 15.15 -1.22 32.17
N PRO A 267 16.20 -0.46 32.56
CA PRO A 267 16.20 0.99 32.39
C PRO A 267 16.15 1.41 30.91
N VAL A 268 16.83 0.67 30.04
CA VAL A 268 16.84 0.91 28.58
C VAL A 268 15.46 0.63 27.99
N ALA A 269 14.84 -0.50 28.34
CA ALA A 269 13.50 -0.85 27.85
C ALA A 269 12.45 0.20 28.25
N LYS A 270 12.50 0.69 29.49
CA LYS A 270 11.60 1.76 29.98
C LYS A 270 11.84 3.10 29.28
N ALA A 271 13.10 3.45 29.02
CA ALA A 271 13.46 4.67 28.31
C ALA A 271 12.97 4.64 26.85
N LEU A 272 13.20 3.52 26.14
CA LEU A 272 12.72 3.32 24.78
C LEU A 272 11.20 3.37 24.70
N TYR A 273 10.49 2.64 25.58
CA TYR A 273 9.03 2.72 25.66
C TYR A 273 8.55 4.16 25.83
N THR A 274 9.09 4.89 26.80
CA THR A 274 8.66 6.27 27.08
C THR A 274 8.85 7.18 25.87
N HIS A 275 9.99 7.06 25.20
CA HIS A 275 10.31 7.89 24.04
C HIS A 275 9.48 7.53 22.80
N PHE A 276 9.37 6.24 22.50
CA PHE A 276 8.64 5.73 21.34
C PHE A 276 7.13 5.94 21.50
N ASN A 277 6.57 5.63 22.67
CA ASN A 277 5.16 5.88 22.97
C ASN A 277 4.80 7.36 22.82
N ARG A 278 5.64 8.27 23.32
CA ARG A 278 5.40 9.72 23.19
C ARG A 278 5.43 10.18 21.73
N SER A 279 6.40 9.68 20.97
CA SER A 279 6.56 10.02 19.55
C SER A 279 5.37 9.52 18.74
N HIS A 280 5.06 8.23 18.85
CA HIS A 280 4.03 7.56 18.07
C HIS A 280 2.60 7.96 18.45
N LYS A 281 2.40 8.49 19.67
CA LYS A 281 1.14 9.17 20.04
C LYS A 281 0.81 10.35 19.12
N LEU A 282 1.81 11.08 18.58
CA LEU A 282 1.57 12.16 17.63
C LEU A 282 1.01 11.61 16.32
N HIS A 283 1.59 10.53 15.82
CA HIS A 283 1.14 9.83 14.63
C HIS A 283 -0.33 9.41 14.72
N HIS A 284 -0.77 8.84 15.83
CA HIS A 284 -2.18 8.49 16.03
C HIS A 284 -3.13 9.65 16.28
N LYS A 285 -2.64 10.89 16.43
CA LYS A 285 -3.56 12.05 16.45
C LYS A 285 -4.18 12.26 15.08
N SER A 286 -3.47 11.88 14.01
CA SER A 286 -4.08 11.71 12.70
C SER A 286 -4.62 10.30 12.57
N LYS A 287 -5.92 10.18 12.31
CA LYS A 287 -6.50 8.87 11.97
C LYS A 287 -6.00 8.44 10.60
N ALA A 288 -5.91 7.12 10.37
CA ALA A 288 -5.46 6.50 9.12
C ALA A 288 -6.43 6.67 7.91
N ASN A 289 -7.23 7.74 7.88
CA ASN A 289 -8.13 8.08 6.78
C ASN A 289 -7.79 9.42 6.10
N LEU A 290 -6.53 9.85 6.23
CA LEU A 290 -5.96 11.05 5.64
C LEU A 290 -4.55 10.71 5.15
N GLY A 291 -4.42 10.31 3.88
CA GLY A 291 -3.18 9.75 3.34
C GLY A 291 -1.98 10.69 3.47
N VAL A 292 -2.21 11.99 3.28
CA VAL A 292 -1.16 13.03 3.40
C VAL A 292 -0.56 13.11 4.81
N ALA A 293 -1.28 12.63 5.83
CA ALA A 293 -0.83 12.59 7.21
C ALA A 293 0.00 11.34 7.55
N ALA A 294 0.33 10.47 6.59
CA ALA A 294 1.15 9.28 6.83
C ALA A 294 2.48 9.58 7.54
N TRP A 295 3.12 10.71 7.23
CA TRP A 295 4.33 11.21 7.90
C TRP A 295 4.06 12.35 8.90
N TYR A 296 2.83 12.44 9.43
CA TYR A 296 2.51 13.34 10.55
C TYR A 296 2.98 12.74 11.87
N CYS A 297 4.28 12.73 12.10
CA CYS A 297 4.90 12.11 13.26
C CYS A 297 6.01 12.98 13.86
N SER A 298 6.60 12.53 14.96
CA SER A 298 7.78 13.21 15.51
C SER A 298 9.00 12.97 14.61
N PRO A 299 10.01 13.87 14.61
CA PRO A 299 11.26 13.66 13.87
C PRO A 299 11.95 12.33 14.18
N TRP A 300 11.88 11.91 15.45
CA TRP A 300 12.48 10.65 15.91
C TRP A 300 11.77 9.43 15.35
N GLU A 301 10.44 9.49 15.27
CA GLU A 301 9.66 8.45 14.64
C GLU A 301 9.88 8.43 13.13
N GLN A 302 9.94 9.59 12.48
CA GLN A 302 10.31 9.64 11.05
C GLN A 302 11.66 8.96 10.81
N LEU A 303 12.65 9.24 11.65
CA LEU A 303 13.98 8.64 11.53
C LEU A 303 13.96 7.13 11.80
N LEU A 304 13.42 6.70 12.94
CA LEU A 304 13.56 5.32 13.44
C LEU A 304 12.51 4.34 12.90
N PHE A 305 11.30 4.81 12.60
CA PHE A 305 10.18 3.95 12.22
C PHE A 305 9.99 4.00 10.72
N ASN A 306 10.16 5.17 10.08
CA ASN A 306 9.87 5.28 8.65
C ASN A 306 11.14 5.11 7.80
N ILE A 307 12.16 5.94 8.02
CA ILE A 307 13.29 6.03 7.08
C ILE A 307 14.36 4.97 7.36
N PHE A 308 14.74 4.75 8.63
CA PHE A 308 15.74 3.74 8.96
C PHE A 308 15.35 2.33 8.47
N PRO A 309 14.12 1.82 8.70
CA PRO A 309 13.72 0.51 8.21
C PRO A 309 13.71 0.42 6.67
N ALA A 310 13.37 1.51 6.00
CA ALA A 310 13.42 1.56 4.53
C ALA A 310 14.87 1.54 3.99
N LEU A 311 15.86 2.08 4.71
CA LEU A 311 17.23 2.21 4.21
C LEU A 311 18.19 1.11 4.67
N ILE A 312 17.89 0.43 5.78
CA ILE A 312 18.76 -0.60 6.33
C ILE A 312 18.88 -1.83 5.42
N GLY A 313 17.82 -2.17 4.68
CA GLY A 313 17.84 -3.26 3.69
C GLY A 313 18.90 -3.07 2.62
N PRO A 314 18.83 -1.97 1.84
CA PRO A 314 19.85 -1.61 0.85
C PRO A 314 21.27 -1.52 1.43
N LEU A 315 21.43 -0.95 2.62
CA LEU A 315 22.76 -0.87 3.24
C LEU A 315 23.30 -2.26 3.61
N PHE A 316 22.45 -3.10 4.20
CA PHE A 316 22.82 -4.45 4.61
C PHE A 316 23.22 -5.32 3.42
N THR A 317 22.43 -5.33 2.34
CA THR A 317 22.76 -6.10 1.14
C THR A 317 24.07 -5.64 0.50
N GLN A 318 24.33 -4.33 0.49
CA GLN A 318 25.60 -3.81 -0.01
C GLN A 318 26.78 -4.25 0.87
N ILE A 319 26.68 -4.10 2.19
CA ILE A 319 27.74 -4.52 3.12
C ILE A 319 28.02 -6.01 2.97
N LEU A 320 26.98 -6.86 2.89
CA LEU A 320 27.16 -8.29 2.69
C LEU A 320 27.85 -8.60 1.37
N ALA A 321 27.39 -8.01 0.26
CA ALA A 321 27.99 -8.25 -1.06
C ALA A 321 29.46 -7.82 -1.13
N SER A 322 29.81 -6.74 -0.42
CA SER A 322 31.19 -6.23 -0.35
C SER A 322 32.10 -6.99 0.60
N ASN A 323 31.58 -7.75 1.57
CA ASN A 323 32.41 -8.41 2.59
C ASN A 323 32.37 -9.95 2.55
N LEU A 324 31.35 -10.56 1.94
CA LEU A 324 31.25 -12.02 1.84
C LEU A 324 31.98 -12.54 0.59
N PRO A 325 32.81 -13.60 0.70
CA PRO A 325 33.38 -14.28 -0.45
C PRO A 325 32.33 -15.09 -1.23
N PRO A 326 32.34 -15.08 -2.58
CA PRO A 326 33.14 -14.19 -3.44
C PRO A 326 32.55 -12.77 -3.41
N HIS A 327 33.39 -11.74 -3.30
CA HIS A 327 32.96 -10.35 -3.34
C HIS A 327 32.21 -10.08 -4.65
N GLN A 328 30.89 -9.95 -4.56
CA GLN A 328 29.98 -9.89 -5.71
C GLN A 328 29.09 -8.64 -5.61
N SER A 329 29.66 -7.51 -5.20
CA SER A 329 28.95 -6.22 -5.13
C SER A 329 28.33 -5.82 -6.47
N GLU A 330 28.95 -6.21 -7.59
CA GLU A 330 28.42 -5.99 -8.94
C GLU A 330 27.19 -6.85 -9.28
N ILE A 331 27.01 -7.99 -8.61
CA ILE A 331 25.94 -8.96 -8.93
C ILE A 331 24.82 -8.91 -7.90
N TRP A 332 25.13 -8.80 -6.60
CA TRP A 332 24.15 -8.86 -5.50
C TRP A 332 24.13 -7.62 -4.62
N GLY A 333 25.10 -6.71 -4.80
CA GLY A 333 25.13 -5.43 -4.11
C GLY A 333 23.99 -4.51 -4.54
N THR A 334 23.75 -3.45 -3.78
CA THR A 334 22.62 -2.57 -3.99
C THR A 334 22.75 -1.82 -5.31
N HIS A 335 21.80 -2.06 -6.22
CA HIS A 335 21.74 -1.31 -7.48
C HIS A 335 20.92 -0.04 -7.32
N LEU A 336 21.40 1.07 -7.90
CA LEU A 336 20.76 2.38 -7.81
C LEU A 336 19.32 2.41 -8.34
N VAL A 337 19.06 1.73 -9.46
CA VAL A 337 17.71 1.62 -10.03
C VAL A 337 16.75 0.92 -9.06
N THR A 338 17.17 -0.20 -8.48
CA THR A 338 16.39 -0.94 -7.48
C THR A 338 16.13 -0.07 -6.25
N LEU A 339 17.14 0.69 -5.79
CA LEU A 339 16.99 1.62 -4.67
C LEU A 339 15.96 2.72 -4.97
N TYR A 340 15.98 3.32 -6.16
CA TYR A 340 15.03 4.38 -6.53
C TYR A 340 13.59 3.86 -6.47
N ILE A 341 13.37 2.70 -7.08
CA ILE A 341 12.08 2.01 -7.11
C ILE A 341 11.60 1.71 -5.70
N TRP A 342 12.49 1.15 -4.88
CA TRP A 342 12.21 0.82 -3.50
C TRP A 342 11.73 2.03 -2.70
N LEU A 343 12.42 3.16 -2.80
CA LEU A 343 12.07 4.37 -2.06
C LEU A 343 10.76 5.01 -2.53
N MET A 344 10.49 4.99 -3.85
CA MET A 344 9.19 5.39 -4.39
C MET A 344 8.07 4.49 -3.86
N ALA A 345 8.29 3.17 -3.88
CA ALA A 345 7.31 2.20 -3.41
C ALA A 345 7.03 2.32 -1.90
N ALA A 346 8.08 2.46 -1.07
CA ALA A 346 7.94 2.68 0.37
C ALA A 346 7.17 3.99 0.67
N SER A 347 7.45 5.06 -0.09
CA SER A 347 6.75 6.35 0.04
C SER A 347 5.27 6.24 -0.36
N ALA A 348 4.98 5.61 -1.49
CA ALA A 348 3.61 5.37 -1.94
C ALA A 348 2.82 4.54 -0.92
N MET A 349 3.40 3.46 -0.40
CA MET A 349 2.74 2.62 0.60
C MET A 349 2.47 3.30 1.91
N SER A 350 3.41 4.14 2.36
CA SER A 350 3.20 4.96 3.55
C SER A 350 1.91 5.75 3.41
N VAL A 351 1.72 6.45 2.29
CA VAL A 351 0.48 7.20 2.02
C VAL A 351 -0.73 6.26 1.94
N LEU A 352 -0.66 5.24 1.09
CA LEU A 352 -1.78 4.35 0.80
C LEU A 352 -2.32 3.64 2.06
N ALA A 353 -1.42 3.22 2.97
CA ALA A 353 -1.79 2.61 4.25
C ALA A 353 -2.60 3.55 5.18
N HIS A 354 -2.57 4.86 4.94
CA HIS A 354 -3.24 5.89 5.75
C HIS A 354 -4.39 6.59 5.02
N THR A 355 -4.79 6.10 3.85
CA THR A 355 -5.92 6.68 3.12
C THR A 355 -7.28 6.22 3.65
N GLY A 356 -7.31 5.07 4.33
CA GLY A 356 -8.54 4.40 4.78
C GLY A 356 -9.38 3.84 3.63
N TYR A 357 -8.94 3.92 2.37
CA TYR A 357 -9.65 3.37 1.22
C TYR A 357 -9.14 1.99 0.84
N ARG A 358 -10.07 1.05 0.70
CA ARG A 358 -9.79 -0.23 0.04
C ARG A 358 -9.78 -0.04 -1.46
N SER A 359 -8.79 -0.64 -2.09
CA SER A 359 -8.75 -0.81 -3.53
C SER A 359 -8.29 -2.22 -3.86
N ALA A 360 -8.40 -2.63 -5.12
CA ALA A 360 -7.80 -3.87 -5.59
C ALA A 360 -6.28 -3.95 -5.33
N TRP A 361 -5.64 -2.81 -5.07
CA TRP A 361 -4.19 -2.66 -4.98
C TRP A 361 -3.71 -2.35 -3.55
N ASN A 362 -4.57 -1.93 -2.63
CA ASN A 362 -4.21 -1.60 -1.24
C ASN A 362 -5.36 -1.92 -0.27
N ASP A 363 -5.07 -2.65 0.81
CA ASP A 363 -5.99 -2.85 1.94
C ASP A 363 -5.38 -2.21 3.21
N PRO A 364 -5.80 -0.98 3.57
CA PRO A 364 -5.30 -0.32 4.77
C PRO A 364 -5.85 -0.95 6.06
N GLY A 365 -6.75 -1.94 5.98
CA GLY A 365 -7.51 -2.44 7.13
C GLY A 365 -6.66 -2.97 8.29
N LYS A 366 -5.45 -3.48 8.04
CA LYS A 366 -4.53 -3.85 9.13
C LYS A 366 -4.03 -2.62 9.89
N HIS A 367 -3.67 -1.57 9.15
CA HIS A 367 -3.14 -0.32 9.69
C HIS A 367 -4.24 0.54 10.32
N ASP A 368 -5.44 0.55 9.73
CA ASP A 368 -6.62 1.17 10.33
C ASP A 368 -6.97 0.54 11.67
N LEU A 369 -6.99 -0.80 11.74
CA LEU A 369 -7.25 -1.53 12.99
C LEU A 369 -6.17 -1.25 14.04
N HIS A 370 -4.92 -1.13 13.60
CA HIS A 370 -3.83 -0.73 14.45
C HIS A 370 -4.09 0.67 15.05
N HIS A 371 -4.39 1.68 14.22
CA HIS A 371 -4.72 3.04 14.66
C HIS A 371 -5.92 3.11 15.61
N GLU A 372 -6.94 2.27 15.41
CA GLU A 372 -8.12 2.19 16.27
C GLU A 372 -7.82 1.60 17.65
N ARG A 373 -6.96 0.58 17.71
CA ARG A 373 -6.67 -0.16 18.95
C ARG A 373 -5.39 0.28 19.66
N ALA A 374 -4.59 1.13 19.02
CA ALA A 374 -3.29 1.60 19.47
C ALA A 374 -3.27 2.22 20.88
N PHE A 375 -4.39 2.80 21.33
CA PHE A 375 -4.50 3.46 22.62
C PHE A 375 -4.77 2.52 23.80
N ASP A 376 -5.10 1.25 23.55
CA ASP A 376 -5.24 0.21 24.57
C ASP A 376 -4.11 -0.82 24.38
N ALA A 377 -3.14 -0.80 25.28
CA ALA A 377 -1.95 -1.68 25.22
C ALA A 377 -2.30 -3.18 25.21
N LYS A 378 -3.50 -3.58 25.67
CA LYS A 378 -3.94 -4.98 25.62
C LYS A 378 -4.60 -5.37 24.29
N LYS A 379 -4.97 -4.38 23.47
CA LYS A 379 -5.71 -4.58 22.21
C LYS A 379 -4.92 -4.13 20.98
N ALA A 380 -3.80 -3.43 21.17
CA ALA A 380 -2.91 -2.99 20.09
C ALA A 380 -2.37 -4.20 19.31
N VAL A 381 -2.37 -4.10 17.99
CA VAL A 381 -2.13 -5.19 17.03
C VAL A 381 -1.49 -4.63 15.75
N ASN A 382 -0.98 -5.51 14.88
CA ASN A 382 -0.44 -5.17 13.55
C ASN A 382 0.64 -4.08 13.56
N PHE A 383 1.80 -4.39 14.13
CA PHE A 383 2.91 -3.46 14.24
C PHE A 383 3.85 -3.48 13.02
N GLY A 384 3.81 -4.53 12.19
CA GLY A 384 4.64 -4.70 11.01
C GLY A 384 4.02 -4.10 9.75
N THR A 385 4.87 -3.81 8.77
CA THR A 385 4.46 -3.34 7.44
C THR A 385 4.01 -4.49 6.53
N LEU A 386 4.65 -5.66 6.66
CA LEU A 386 4.29 -6.89 5.95
C LEU A 386 3.47 -7.82 6.86
N GLY A 387 3.78 -7.80 8.16
CA GLY A 387 3.14 -8.61 9.19
C GLY A 387 3.76 -10.00 9.35
N VAL A 388 5.01 -10.19 8.91
CA VAL A 388 5.77 -11.43 9.20
C VAL A 388 6.08 -11.46 10.69
N PHE A 389 6.59 -10.36 11.24
CA PHE A 389 6.88 -10.29 12.68
C PHE A 389 5.62 -10.26 13.53
N ASP A 390 4.51 -9.72 13.03
CA ASP A 390 3.21 -9.84 13.68
C ASP A 390 2.73 -11.29 13.78
N TRP A 391 2.98 -12.09 12.74
CA TRP A 391 2.65 -13.51 12.75
C TRP A 391 3.54 -14.28 13.73
N ILE A 392 4.85 -14.01 13.72
CA ILE A 392 5.82 -14.64 14.64
C ILE A 392 5.46 -14.36 16.12
N HIS A 393 5.11 -13.10 16.44
CA HIS A 393 4.83 -12.67 17.82
C HIS A 393 3.36 -12.77 18.21
N GLY A 394 2.49 -13.26 17.32
CA GLY A 394 1.05 -13.41 17.58
C GLY A 394 0.30 -12.09 17.74
N THR A 395 0.86 -10.97 17.28
CA THR A 395 0.23 -9.64 17.29
C THR A 395 -0.55 -9.34 16.01
N LYS A 396 -0.54 -10.29 15.06
CA LYS A 396 -1.35 -10.23 13.86
C LYS A 396 -2.83 -10.28 14.22
N SER A 397 -3.53 -9.20 13.92
CA SER A 397 -4.98 -9.15 13.96
C SER A 397 -5.51 -8.72 12.61
N GLU A 398 -6.65 -9.25 12.24
CA GLU A 398 -7.36 -8.76 11.07
C GLU A 398 -8.67 -8.18 11.60
N ILE A 399 -9.24 -7.18 10.92
CA ILE A 399 -10.67 -6.89 11.06
C ILE A 399 -11.35 -8.25 10.84
N PRO A 400 -12.23 -8.76 11.74
CA PRO A 400 -12.58 -10.17 11.83
C PRO A 400 -12.65 -10.83 10.47
N SER A 401 -11.68 -11.70 10.21
CA SER A 401 -11.56 -12.39 8.93
C SER A 401 -12.67 -13.41 8.70
N GLY A 402 -13.59 -13.57 9.65
CA GLY A 402 -14.92 -14.14 9.41
C GLY A 402 -15.69 -13.35 8.36
N ASP A 403 -15.66 -12.03 8.40
CA ASP A 403 -16.42 -11.17 7.49
C ASP A 403 -15.66 -10.87 6.21
N ALA A 404 -14.33 -10.85 6.23
CA ALA A 404 -13.53 -10.85 4.99
C ALA A 404 -13.53 -12.23 4.28
N ARG A 405 -13.58 -13.36 5.01
CA ARG A 405 -13.79 -14.70 4.42
C ARG A 405 -15.24 -14.91 4.00
N ARG A 406 -16.22 -14.39 4.72
CA ARG A 406 -17.63 -14.35 4.31
C ARG A 406 -17.82 -13.44 3.11
N TRP A 407 -17.18 -12.28 3.02
CA TRP A 407 -17.16 -11.42 1.83
C TRP A 407 -16.50 -12.12 0.63
N ARG A 408 -15.37 -12.82 0.82
CA ARG A 408 -14.74 -13.62 -0.25
C ARG A 408 -15.61 -14.80 -0.69
N GLY A 409 -16.14 -15.56 0.28
CA GLY A 409 -17.06 -16.67 0.06
C GLY A 409 -18.37 -16.21 -0.56
N GLN A 410 -18.86 -15.03 -0.20
CA GLN A 410 -20.05 -14.38 -0.74
C GLN A 410 -19.79 -13.89 -2.15
N ARG A 411 -18.68 -13.24 -2.47
CA ARG A 411 -18.35 -12.84 -3.86
C ARG A 411 -18.14 -14.04 -4.77
N ASP A 412 -17.44 -15.08 -4.29
CA ASP A 412 -17.32 -16.34 -5.02
C ASP A 412 -18.67 -17.07 -5.11
N ARG A 413 -19.59 -16.89 -4.14
CA ARG A 413 -20.95 -17.44 -4.17
C ARG A 413 -21.84 -16.68 -5.15
N GLN A 414 -21.79 -15.36 -5.17
CA GLN A 414 -22.48 -14.49 -6.11
C GLN A 414 -22.04 -14.79 -7.54
N ALA A 415 -20.72 -14.91 -7.77
CA ALA A 415 -20.16 -15.27 -9.07
C ALA A 415 -20.58 -16.68 -9.51
N ALA A 416 -20.55 -17.66 -8.60
CA ALA A 416 -20.98 -19.02 -8.89
C ALA A 416 -22.49 -19.13 -9.15
N LEU A 417 -23.33 -18.36 -8.45
CA LEU A 417 -24.78 -18.30 -8.69
C LEU A 417 -25.10 -17.66 -10.05
N TRP A 418 -24.41 -16.58 -10.42
CA TRP A 418 -24.53 -15.99 -11.77
C TRP A 418 -24.05 -16.92 -12.88
N GLU A 419 -22.99 -17.70 -12.65
CA GLU A 419 -22.49 -18.68 -13.62
C GLU A 419 -23.42 -19.91 -13.70
N ALA A 420 -23.99 -20.36 -12.58
CA ALA A 420 -25.01 -21.40 -12.53
C ALA A 420 -26.28 -20.99 -13.28
N SER A 421 -26.83 -19.80 -13.03
CA SER A 421 -28.04 -19.32 -13.73
C SER A 421 -27.82 -19.18 -15.24
N ARG A 422 -26.64 -18.71 -15.66
CA ARG A 422 -26.28 -18.64 -17.08
C ARG A 422 -26.12 -20.03 -17.71
N THR A 423 -25.55 -20.98 -16.98
CA THR A 423 -25.28 -22.34 -17.46
C THR A 423 -26.55 -23.20 -17.51
N SER A 424 -27.45 -23.02 -16.54
CA SER A 424 -28.73 -23.75 -16.46
C SER A 424 -29.85 -23.10 -17.27
N GLY A 425 -29.74 -21.81 -17.59
CA GLY A 425 -30.80 -21.00 -18.21
C GLY A 425 -31.96 -20.66 -17.26
N VAL A 426 -31.86 -21.02 -15.98
CA VAL A 426 -32.89 -20.80 -14.95
C VAL A 426 -32.60 -19.51 -14.20
N ALA A 427 -33.57 -18.60 -14.13
CA ALA A 427 -33.43 -17.34 -13.42
C ALA A 427 -33.17 -17.55 -11.92
N LEU A 428 -32.39 -16.66 -11.30
CA LEU A 428 -32.17 -16.67 -9.86
C LEU A 428 -33.47 -16.37 -9.10
N THR A 429 -33.71 -17.12 -8.02
CA THR A 429 -34.84 -16.88 -7.12
C THR A 429 -34.69 -15.56 -6.37
N ARG A 430 -35.76 -15.08 -5.73
CA ARG A 430 -35.74 -13.84 -4.94
C ARG A 430 -34.71 -13.89 -3.81
N GLU A 431 -34.63 -15.02 -3.10
CA GLU A 431 -33.67 -15.25 -2.01
C GLU A 431 -32.23 -15.27 -2.53
N GLN A 432 -31.98 -15.91 -3.67
CA GLN A 432 -30.67 -15.89 -4.34
C GLN A 432 -30.30 -14.49 -4.82
N MET A 433 -31.28 -13.75 -5.34
CA MET A 433 -31.10 -12.36 -5.75
C MET A 433 -30.81 -11.44 -4.57
N GLU A 434 -31.33 -11.72 -3.38
CA GLU A 434 -30.97 -11.00 -2.16
C GLU A 434 -29.51 -11.28 -1.77
N VAL A 435 -29.03 -12.53 -1.85
CA VAL A 435 -27.61 -12.87 -1.66
C VAL A 435 -26.71 -12.17 -2.69
N VAL A 436 -27.18 -12.05 -3.94
CA VAL A 436 -26.50 -11.31 -5.03
C VAL A 436 -26.51 -9.80 -4.82
N ARG A 437 -27.52 -9.24 -4.14
CA ARG A 437 -27.72 -7.80 -3.95
C ARG A 437 -27.28 -7.28 -2.57
N GLN A 438 -26.85 -8.14 -1.66
CA GLN A 438 -26.35 -7.74 -0.34
C GLN A 438 -25.20 -6.70 -0.49
N PRO A 439 -25.33 -5.50 0.12
CA PRO A 439 -24.29 -4.47 0.09
C PRO A 439 -23.13 -4.82 1.04
N ASP A 440 -21.96 -4.22 0.79
CA ASP A 440 -20.73 -4.46 1.58
C ASP A 440 -20.97 -4.09 3.06
N HIS A 441 -20.65 -5.00 3.99
CA HIS A 441 -21.12 -5.06 5.39
C HIS A 441 -20.58 -3.95 6.33
N GLY A 442 -20.27 -2.75 5.83
CA GLY A 442 -19.77 -1.65 6.64
C GLY A 442 -20.75 -1.10 7.68
N GLN A 443 -22.04 -1.46 7.65
CA GLN A 443 -23.07 -0.89 8.54
C GLN A 443 -23.24 -1.60 9.89
N GLU A 444 -22.69 -2.81 10.10
CA GLU A 444 -22.90 -3.57 11.35
C GLU A 444 -21.98 -3.15 12.52
N TRP A 445 -21.04 -2.23 12.29
CA TRP A 445 -20.03 -1.83 13.27
C TRP A 445 -20.44 -0.69 14.22
N GLU A 446 -21.68 -0.18 14.11
CA GLU A 446 -22.17 0.89 15.00
C GLU A 446 -22.79 0.37 16.31
N ASP A 447 -23.27 -0.87 16.33
CA ASP A 447 -23.91 -1.45 17.51
C ASP A 447 -22.96 -2.38 18.28
N GLY A 448 -22.11 -1.76 19.11
CA GLY A 448 -21.24 -2.44 20.08
C GLY A 448 -22.00 -3.19 21.18
N ARG A 449 -22.75 -4.23 20.81
CA ARG A 449 -23.34 -5.20 21.74
C ARG A 449 -23.12 -6.63 21.23
N SER A 450 -21.99 -7.21 21.62
CA SER A 450 -21.92 -8.64 21.89
C SER A 450 -20.67 -9.03 22.69
N ILE A 451 -20.95 -9.39 23.95
CA ILE A 451 -20.22 -10.24 24.93
C ILE A 451 -18.96 -9.63 25.58
#